data_AF-A0A3D5L8R7-F1
#
_entry.id   AF-A0A3D5L8R7-F1
#
_cell.length_a   1.000
_cell.length_b   1.000
_cell.length_c   1.000
_cell.angle_alpha   90.00
_cell.angle_beta   90.00
_cell.angle_gamma   90.00
#
_symmetry.space_group_name_H-M   'P 1'
#
loop_
_entity.id
_entity.type
_entity.pdbx_description
1 polymer ?
#
loop_
_entity_poly.entity_id
_entity_poly.type
_entity_poly.pdbx_seq_one_letter_code
_entity_poly.pdbx_strand_id
1 'polypeptide(L)'
;MNYSMIFYIIGWILDVEAALLVPSLAVSLIYHESCALAFFITIVLCLIPGVILVRKQPKNKVFYAREGSVTVALSWIVMSIMGSIPFLLSGSITNPVDALFETVS
;
A
#
# COMPACT_ATOMS: atom_id res chain seq x y z
N MET A 1 10.35 10.09 19.93
CA MET A 1 9.45 9.69 18.84
C MET A 1 9.91 8.33 18.35
N ASN A 2 9.07 7.33 18.48
CA ASN A 2 9.34 5.93 18.21
C ASN A 2 9.19 5.63 16.71
N TYR A 3 10.16 6.06 15.91
CA TYR A 3 10.15 5.85 14.45
C TYR A 3 10.01 4.37 14.08
N SER A 4 10.58 3.46 14.87
CA SER A 4 10.46 2.02 14.65
C SER A 4 9.02 1.54 14.73
N MET A 5 8.20 2.08 15.64
CA MET A 5 6.77 1.75 15.72
C MET A 5 5.98 2.30 14.52
N ILE A 6 6.29 3.51 14.07
CA ILE A 6 5.64 4.14 12.90
C ILE A 6 5.88 3.29 11.64
N PHE A 7 7.14 2.96 11.35
CA PHE A 7 7.50 2.14 10.20
C PHE A 7 6.94 0.72 10.28
N TYR A 8 6.84 0.15 11.49
CA TYR A 8 6.23 -1.16 11.70
C TYR A 8 4.73 -1.15 11.35
N ILE A 9 4.00 -0.11 11.73
CA ILE A 9 2.57 0.04 11.38
C ILE A 9 2.42 0.26 9.87
N ILE A 10 3.26 1.09 9.25
CA ILE A 10 3.24 1.29 7.79
C ILE A 10 3.51 -0.03 7.05
N GLY A 11 4.43 -0.86 7.56
CA GLY A 11 4.67 -2.19 7.00
C GLY A 11 3.42 -3.08 7.00
N TRP A 12 2.69 -3.09 8.13
CA TRP A 12 1.43 -3.82 8.22
C TRP A 12 0.37 -3.29 7.27
N ILE A 13 0.30 -1.97 7.08
CA ILE A 13 -0.65 -1.35 6.16
C ILE A 13 -0.37 -1.78 4.73
N LEU A 14 0.90 -1.78 4.31
CA LEU A 14 1.31 -2.28 3.00
C LEU A 14 0.98 -3.77 2.80
N ASP A 15 1.19 -4.61 3.81
CA ASP A 15 0.85 -6.02 3.73
C ASP A 15 -0.67 -6.25 3.63
N VAL A 16 -1.47 -5.47 4.37
CA VAL A 16 -2.93 -5.50 4.28
C VAL A 16 -3.42 -5.00 2.93
N GLU A 17 -2.84 -3.90 2.42
CA GLU A 17 -3.15 -3.37 1.09
C GLU A 17 -2.83 -4.41 0.00
N ALA A 18 -1.68 -5.05 0.07
CA ALA A 18 -1.32 -6.15 -0.83
C ALA A 18 -2.35 -7.29 -0.76
N ALA A 19 -2.80 -7.68 0.43
CA ALA A 19 -3.82 -8.71 0.61
C ALA A 19 -5.19 -8.31 0.03
N LEU A 20 -5.56 -7.03 0.17
CA LEU A 20 -6.82 -6.49 -0.37
C LEU A 20 -6.81 -6.34 -1.90
N LEU A 21 -5.64 -6.28 -2.52
CA LEU A 21 -5.49 -6.31 -3.98
C LEU A 21 -5.60 -7.73 -4.58
N VAL A 22 -5.44 -8.79 -3.77
CA VAL A 22 -5.52 -10.19 -4.25
C VAL A 22 -6.90 -10.53 -4.85
N PRO A 23 -8.04 -10.16 -4.26
CA PRO A 23 -9.34 -10.34 -4.89
C PRO A 23 -9.44 -9.69 -6.28
N SER A 24 -8.93 -8.45 -6.44
CA SER A 24 -8.93 -7.75 -7.73
C SER A 24 -8.08 -8.47 -8.78
N LEU A 25 -6.91 -8.98 -8.37
CA LEU A 25 -6.09 -9.85 -9.22
C LEU A 25 -6.84 -11.13 -9.61
N ALA A 26 -7.50 -11.79 -8.66
CA ALA A 26 -8.23 -13.03 -8.91
C ALA A 26 -9.38 -12.83 -9.91
N VAL A 27 -10.16 -11.76 -9.73
CA VAL A 27 -11.23 -11.39 -10.67
C VAL A 27 -10.65 -11.09 -12.05
N SER A 28 -9.60 -10.29 -12.13
CA SER A 28 -8.92 -9.97 -13.39
C SER A 28 -8.45 -11.23 -14.15
N LEU A 29 -7.95 -12.23 -13.43
CA LEU A 29 -7.55 -13.52 -14.03
C LEU A 29 -8.74 -14.37 -14.49
N ILE A 30 -9.84 -14.40 -13.74
CA ILE A 30 -11.07 -15.14 -14.11
C ILE A 30 -11.67 -14.58 -15.40
N TYR A 31 -11.68 -13.25 -15.54
CA TYR A 31 -12.24 -12.57 -16.71
C TYR A 31 -11.22 -12.36 -17.85
N HIS A 32 -9.98 -12.85 -17.70
CA HIS A 32 -8.90 -12.70 -18.69
C HIS A 32 -8.58 -11.24 -19.07
N GLU A 33 -8.67 -10.34 -18.10
CA GLU A 33 -8.37 -8.92 -18.27
C GLU A 33 -6.86 -8.67 -18.36
N SER A 34 -6.47 -7.70 -19.18
CA SER A 34 -5.05 -7.32 -19.36
C SER A 34 -4.44 -6.65 -18.12
N CYS A 35 -5.27 -6.17 -17.19
CA CYS A 35 -4.84 -5.50 -15.96
C CYS A 35 -4.32 -6.45 -14.87
N ALA A 36 -4.36 -7.77 -15.07
CA ALA A 36 -3.89 -8.75 -14.09
C ALA A 36 -2.41 -8.54 -13.72
N LEU A 37 -1.57 -8.23 -14.71
CA LEU A 37 -0.15 -7.93 -14.49
C LEU A 37 0.05 -6.67 -13.64
N ALA A 38 -0.77 -5.64 -13.82
CA ALA A 38 -0.70 -4.40 -13.04
C ALA A 38 -0.99 -4.63 -11.56
N PHE A 39 -2.05 -5.40 -11.25
CA PHE A 39 -2.36 -5.78 -9.88
C PHE A 39 -1.26 -6.66 -9.27
N PHE A 40 -0.76 -7.64 -10.01
CA PHE A 40 0.31 -8.51 -9.53
C PHE A 40 1.59 -7.73 -9.18
N ILE A 41 2.02 -6.83 -10.05
CA ILE A 41 3.20 -5.97 -9.79
C ILE A 41 2.97 -5.10 -8.55
N THR A 42 1.77 -4.51 -8.41
CA THR A 42 1.45 -3.67 -7.26
C THR A 42 1.47 -4.46 -5.95
N ILE A 43 0.90 -5.68 -5.94
CA ILE A 43 0.94 -6.58 -4.78
C ILE A 43 2.38 -6.86 -4.37
N VAL A 44 3.25 -7.19 -5.32
CA VAL A 44 4.67 -7.46 -5.03
C VAL A 44 5.37 -6.21 -4.50
N LEU A 45 5.09 -5.04 -5.07
CA LEU A 45 5.66 -3.76 -4.63
C LEU A 45 5.18 -3.35 -3.23
N CYS A 46 3.99 -3.75 -2.80
CA CYS A 46 3.51 -3.52 -1.43
C CYS A 46 4.10 -4.55 -0.46
N LEU A 47 4.08 -5.83 -0.84
CA LEU A 47 4.40 -6.95 0.05
C LEU A 47 5.91 -7.06 0.35
N ILE A 48 6.79 -6.74 -0.61
CA ILE A 48 8.25 -6.74 -0.37
C ILE A 48 8.64 -5.75 0.75
N PRO A 49 8.35 -4.43 0.63
CA PRO A 49 8.67 -3.48 1.68
C PRO A 49 7.83 -3.70 2.94
N GLY A 50 6.56 -4.10 2.82
CA GLY A 50 5.68 -4.43 3.95
C GLY A 50 6.30 -5.47 4.88
N VAL A 51 6.62 -6.65 4.33
CA VAL A 51 7.24 -7.75 5.08
C VAL A 51 8.61 -7.36 5.66
N ILE A 52 9.44 -6.59 4.93
CA ILE A 52 10.74 -6.12 5.42
C ILE A 52 10.57 -5.20 6.64
N LEU A 53 9.57 -4.32 6.61
CA LEU A 53 9.28 -3.38 7.69
C LEU A 53 8.67 -4.10 8.91
N VAL A 54 7.75 -5.03 8.70
CA VAL A 54 7.10 -5.82 9.77
C VAL A 54 8.12 -6.72 10.48
N ARG A 55 9.14 -7.25 9.78
CA ARG A 55 10.21 -8.04 10.42
C ARG A 55 11.01 -7.25 11.47
N LYS A 56 11.08 -5.93 11.37
CA LYS A 56 11.77 -5.07 12.35
C LYS A 56 10.86 -4.72 13.52
N GLN A 57 10.42 -5.74 14.27
CA GLN A 57 9.53 -5.52 15.40
C GLN A 57 10.16 -4.57 16.45
N PRO A 58 9.48 -3.48 16.81
CA PRO A 58 10.01 -2.49 17.75
C PRO A 58 10.09 -3.07 19.17
N LYS A 59 11.23 -2.84 19.83
CA LYS A 59 11.47 -3.27 21.23
C LYS A 59 10.61 -2.50 22.24
N ASN A 60 10.32 -1.23 21.93
CA ASN A 60 9.51 -0.38 22.77
C ASN A 60 8.15 -0.17 22.08
N LYS A 61 7.08 -0.65 22.70
CA LYS A 61 5.70 -0.54 22.16
C LYS A 61 4.93 0.65 22.75
N VAL A 62 5.60 1.48 23.55
CA VAL A 62 4.97 2.69 24.08
C VAL A 62 4.66 3.61 22.90
N PHE A 63 3.37 3.90 22.73
CA PHE A 63 2.79 4.62 21.61
C PHE A 63 2.12 5.88 22.13
N TYR A 64 2.64 7.03 21.70
CA TYR A 64 2.13 8.35 22.13
C TYR A 64 1.25 8.98 21.04
N ALA A 65 0.33 9.87 21.42
CA ALA A 65 -0.62 10.51 20.50
C ALA A 65 0.06 11.19 19.28
N ARG A 66 1.21 11.86 19.49
CA ARG A 66 2.00 12.47 18.40
C ARG A 66 2.44 11.45 17.35
N GLU A 67 2.83 10.25 17.79
CA GLU A 67 3.26 9.16 16.89
C GLU A 67 2.06 8.61 16.12
N GLY A 68 0.90 8.52 16.77
CA GLY A 68 -0.35 8.17 16.11
C GLY A 68 -0.74 9.13 14.99
N SER A 69 -0.74 10.44 15.24
CA SER A 69 -1.09 11.43 14.21
C SER A 69 -0.15 11.35 13.00
N VAL A 70 1.16 11.22 13.23
CA VAL A 70 2.14 11.07 12.14
C VAL A 70 1.93 9.76 11.39
N THR A 71 1.68 8.66 12.10
CA THR A 71 1.44 7.35 11.48
C THR A 71 0.22 7.39 10.58
N VAL A 72 -0.90 7.95 11.04
CA VAL A 72 -2.13 8.05 10.24
C VAL A 72 -1.90 8.88 8.98
N ALA A 73 -1.26 10.05 9.08
CA ALA A 73 -0.97 10.90 7.93
C ALA A 73 -0.08 10.18 6.90
N LEU A 74 1.01 9.53 7.36
CA LEU A 74 1.89 8.76 6.47
C LEU A 74 1.19 7.55 5.85
N SER A 75 0.30 6.90 6.60
CA SER A 75 -0.48 5.76 6.12
C SER A 75 -1.32 6.14 4.91
N TRP A 76 -2.07 7.25 5.00
CA TRP A 76 -2.87 7.75 3.89
C TRP A 76 -2.00 8.06 2.67
N ILE A 77 -0.86 8.71 2.85
CA ILE A 77 0.06 9.04 1.75
C ILE A 77 0.57 7.76 1.07
N VAL A 78 1.02 6.78 1.86
CA VAL A 78 1.57 5.52 1.34
C VAL A 78 0.50 4.74 0.57
N MET A 79 -0.69 4.57 1.15
CA MET A 79 -1.80 3.87 0.49
C MET A 79 -2.24 4.57 -0.79
N SER A 80 -2.26 5.91 -0.80
CA SER A 80 -2.65 6.67 -2.00
C SER A 80 -1.65 6.47 -3.14
N ILE A 81 -0.36 6.44 -2.82
CA ILE A 81 0.69 6.21 -3.81
C ILE A 81 0.62 4.77 -4.33
N MET A 82 0.56 3.79 -3.43
CA MET A 82 0.53 2.37 -3.80
C MET A 82 -0.74 1.98 -4.56
N GLY A 83 -1.90 2.42 -4.09
CA GLY A 83 -3.19 2.20 -4.74
C GLY A 83 -3.32 2.85 -6.12
N SER A 84 -2.51 3.87 -6.43
CA SER A 84 -2.49 4.51 -7.76
C SER A 84 -1.72 3.71 -8.82
N ILE A 85 -0.80 2.83 -8.42
CA ILE A 85 0.07 2.05 -9.31
C ILE A 85 -0.69 1.15 -10.29
N PRO A 86 -1.73 0.39 -9.89
CA PRO A 86 -2.51 -0.44 -10.81
C PRO A 86 -3.15 0.37 -11.95
N PHE A 87 -3.60 1.59 -11.68
CA PHE A 87 -4.20 2.46 -12.70
C PHE A 87 -3.17 2.90 -13.74
N LEU A 88 -1.98 3.27 -13.28
CA LEU A 88 -0.88 3.69 -14.14
C LEU A 88 -0.33 2.53 -14.97
N LEU A 89 -0.17 1.36 -14.36
CA LEU A 89 0.38 0.17 -15.03
C LEU A 89 -0.61 -0.50 -15.97
N SER A 90 -1.92 -0.46 -15.67
CA SER A 90 -2.95 -0.99 -16.57
C SER A 90 -3.21 -0.07 -17.77
N GLY A 91 -2.76 1.18 -17.71
CA GLY A 91 -3.01 2.18 -18.74
C GLY A 91 -4.41 2.78 -18.70
N SER A 92 -5.22 2.47 -17.68
CA SER A 92 -6.55 3.06 -17.51
C SER A 92 -6.49 4.57 -17.27
N ILE A 93 -5.47 5.01 -16.51
CA ILE A 93 -5.19 6.42 -16.26
C ILE A 93 -3.70 6.63 -16.49
N THR A 94 -3.35 7.45 -17.49
CA THR A 94 -1.95 7.75 -17.85
C THR A 94 -1.36 8.92 -17.08
N ASN A 95 -2.20 9.80 -16.53
CA ASN A 95 -1.78 10.93 -15.72
C ASN A 95 -1.63 10.51 -14.25
N PRO A 96 -0.42 10.58 -13.65
CA PRO A 96 -0.19 10.17 -12.27
C PRO A 96 -0.96 11.03 -11.25
N VAL A 97 -1.23 12.30 -11.56
CA VAL A 97 -1.98 13.18 -10.65
C VAL A 97 -3.44 12.73 -10.58
N ASP A 98 -4.03 12.38 -11.73
CA ASP A 98 -5.42 11.93 -11.81
C ASP A 98 -5.57 10.54 -11.17
N ALA A 99 -4.60 9.64 -11.37
CA ALA A 99 -4.60 8.32 -10.72
C ALA A 99 -4.50 8.41 -9.20
N LEU A 100 -3.68 9.34 -8.70
CA LEU A 100 -3.56 9.58 -7.26
C LEU A 100 -4.83 10.23 -6.70
N PHE A 101 -5.45 11.17 -7.43
CA PHE A 101 -6.71 11.78 -7.04
C PHE A 101 -7.82 10.73 -6.93
N GLU A 102 -7.98 9.87 -7.94
CA GLU A 102 -8.98 8.79 -7.95
C GLU A 102 -8.78 7.78 -6.82
N THR A 103 -7.53 7.56 -6.40
CA THR A 103 -7.23 6.66 -5.28
C THR A 103 -7.59 7.29 -3.93
N VAL A 104 -7.48 8.62 -3.81
CA VAL A 104 -7.71 9.37 -2.57
C VAL A 104 -9.19 9.73 -2.37
N SER A 105 -9.90 10.03 -3.46
CA SER A 105 -11.29 10.53 -3.47
C SER A 105 -12.31 9.44 -3.18
#